data_AF-A0A0N1J1H6-F1
#
_entry.id   AF-A0A0N1J1H6-F1
#
_cell.length_a   1.000
_cell.length_b   1.000
_cell.length_c   1.000
_cell.angle_alpha   90.00
_cell.angle_beta   90.00
_cell.angle_gamma   90.00
#
_symmetry.space_group_name_H-M   'P 1'
#
loop_
_entity.id
_entity.type
_entity.pdbx_description
1 polymer ?
#
loop_
_entity_poly.entity_id
_entity_poly.type
_entity_poly.pdbx_seq_one_letter_code
_entity_poly.pdbx_strand_id
1 'polypeptide(L)'
;MKKNKVSPLEFMIANRKIILNAVQTNQSFQIAWDFLAKELPKIKEITKFNTFKSYIKTLLIVDEKLKENEELKEELQKIEMEKKQLIQEKELLSMNMQKLSSENIYDRK
;
A
#
# COMPACT_ATOMS: atom_id res chain seq x y z
N MET A 1 3.92 -19.32 -27.96
CA MET A 1 3.87 -18.54 -26.70
C MET A 1 4.69 -19.27 -25.63
N LYS A 2 5.84 -18.72 -25.19
CA LYS A 2 6.57 -19.30 -24.05
C LYS A 2 5.73 -19.08 -22.80
N LYS A 3 5.35 -20.14 -22.09
CA LYS A 3 4.74 -20.02 -20.75
C LYS A 3 5.76 -19.28 -19.87
N ASN A 4 5.46 -18.04 -19.47
CA ASN A 4 6.28 -17.31 -18.51
C ASN A 4 6.29 -18.14 -17.22
N LYS A 5 7.40 -18.82 -16.93
CA LYS A 5 7.60 -19.50 -15.65
C LYS A 5 7.66 -18.42 -14.59
N VAL A 6 6.73 -18.44 -13.64
CA VAL A 6 6.76 -17.57 -12.46
C VAL A 6 8.06 -17.84 -11.72
N SER A 7 8.85 -16.79 -11.47
CA SER A 7 10.09 -16.93 -10.73
C SER A 7 9.83 -17.20 -9.24
N PRO A 8 10.79 -17.80 -8.51
CA PRO A 8 10.64 -18.03 -7.08
C PRO A 8 10.34 -16.77 -6.28
N LEU A 9 10.99 -15.66 -6.63
CA LEU A 9 10.78 -14.39 -5.96
C LEU A 9 9.39 -13.81 -6.25
N GLU A 10 8.94 -13.79 -7.50
CA GLU A 10 7.60 -13.32 -7.87
C GLU A 10 6.50 -14.13 -7.16
N PHE A 11 6.64 -15.45 -7.12
CA PHE A 11 5.71 -16.32 -6.40
C PHE A 11 5.68 -15.96 -4.91
N MET A 12 6.85 -15.77 -4.31
CA MET A 12 6.97 -15.43 -2.89
C MET A 12 6.42 -14.04 -2.57
N ILE A 13 6.60 -13.04 -3.44
CA ILE A 13 6.03 -11.69 -3.27
C ILE A 13 4.49 -11.75 -3.35
N ALA A 14 3.94 -12.50 -4.30
CA ALA A 14 2.50 -12.67 -4.46
C ALA A 14 1.85 -13.33 -3.23
N ASN A 15 2.57 -14.23 -2.56
CA ASN A 15 2.12 -14.95 -1.37
C ASN A 15 2.75 -14.43 -0.06
N ARG A 16 3.34 -13.22 -0.08
CA ARG A 16 4.21 -12.73 1.01
C ARG A 16 3.55 -12.72 2.37
N LYS A 17 2.26 -12.36 2.48
CA LYS A 17 1.55 -12.25 3.76
C LYS A 17 1.47 -13.62 4.45
N ILE A 18 1.10 -14.66 3.71
CA ILE A 18 1.03 -16.04 4.21
C ILE A 18 2.42 -16.53 4.59
N ILE A 19 3.42 -16.27 3.74
CA ILE A 19 4.81 -16.69 3.96
C ILE A 19 5.40 -16.03 5.20
N LEU A 20 5.29 -14.71 5.33
CA LEU A 20 5.82 -13.96 6.46
C LEU A 20 5.10 -14.33 7.76
N ASN A 21 3.78 -14.51 7.72
CA ASN A 21 3.03 -14.99 8.87
C ASN A 21 3.50 -16.39 9.31
N ALA A 22 3.70 -17.32 8.36
CA ALA A 22 4.24 -18.64 8.69
C ALA A 22 5.63 -18.56 9.31
N VAL A 23 6.51 -17.67 8.83
CA VAL A 23 7.84 -17.46 9.42
C VAL A 23 7.76 -16.88 10.83
N GLN A 24 6.86 -15.92 11.08
CA GLN A 24 6.71 -15.24 12.37
C GLN A 24 6.06 -16.12 13.44
N THR A 25 5.12 -16.98 13.04
CA THR A 25 4.34 -17.82 13.98
C THR A 25 4.99 -19.17 14.29
N ASN A 26 5.98 -19.59 13.49
CA ASN A 26 6.68 -20.86 13.70
C ASN A 26 8.07 -20.64 14.29
N GLN A 27 8.51 -21.59 15.13
CA GLN A 27 9.77 -21.49 15.89
C GLN A 27 11.03 -21.55 15.02
N SER A 28 10.95 -22.05 13.79
CA SER A 28 12.09 -22.13 12.87
C SER A 28 11.67 -22.05 11.42
N PHE A 29 12.61 -21.67 10.55
CA PHE A 29 12.41 -21.67 9.10
C PHE A 29 12.03 -23.04 8.55
N GLN A 30 12.54 -24.12 9.14
CA GLN A 30 12.24 -25.48 8.68
C GLN A 30 10.76 -25.81 8.93
N ILE A 31 10.26 -25.50 10.13
CA ILE A 31 8.85 -25.71 10.48
C ILE A 31 7.96 -24.83 9.61
N ALA A 32 8.31 -23.55 9.43
CA ALA A 32 7.59 -22.64 8.54
C ALA A 32 7.55 -23.16 7.10
N TRP A 33 8.66 -23.71 6.59
CA TRP A 33 8.74 -24.30 5.26
C TRP A 33 7.87 -25.54 5.12
N ASP A 34 7.90 -26.44 6.09
CA ASP A 34 7.09 -27.67 6.07
C ASP A 34 5.59 -27.37 6.20
N PHE A 35 5.24 -26.33 6.96
CA PHE A 35 3.88 -25.78 7.01
C PHE A 35 3.47 -25.19 5.65
N LEU A 36 4.29 -24.30 5.08
CA LEU A 36 4.01 -23.66 3.79
C LEU A 36 3.95 -24.68 2.66
N ALA A 37 4.69 -25.78 2.74
CA ALA A 37 4.62 -26.85 1.76
C ALA A 37 3.29 -27.60 1.76
N LYS A 38 2.53 -27.55 2.86
CA LYS A 38 1.19 -28.11 2.97
C LYS A 38 0.14 -27.10 2.50
N GLU A 39 0.26 -25.86 2.96
CA GLU A 39 -0.70 -24.78 2.65
C GLU A 39 -0.55 -24.22 1.23
N LEU A 40 0.67 -24.15 0.72
CA LEU A 40 1.03 -23.68 -0.61
C LEU A 40 1.85 -24.76 -1.34
N PRO A 41 1.25 -25.89 -1.78
CA PRO A 41 1.99 -27.02 -2.35
C PRO A 41 2.94 -26.65 -3.49
N LYS A 42 2.54 -25.67 -4.31
CA LYS A 42 3.33 -25.12 -5.43
C LYS A 42 4.65 -24.49 -4.99
N ILE A 43 4.82 -24.15 -3.71
CA ILE A 43 6.06 -23.57 -3.19
C ILE A 43 7.23 -24.54 -3.36
N LYS A 44 7.02 -25.85 -3.21
CA LYS A 44 8.06 -26.87 -3.40
C LYS A 44 8.42 -27.09 -4.87
N GLU A 45 7.48 -26.82 -5.78
CA GLU A 45 7.70 -26.92 -7.23
C GLU A 45 8.49 -25.71 -7.76
N ILE A 46 8.28 -24.54 -7.15
CA ILE A 46 8.78 -23.27 -7.64
C ILE A 46 10.08 -22.86 -6.93
N THR A 47 10.23 -23.14 -5.64
CA THR A 47 11.41 -22.72 -4.85
C THR A 47 12.00 -23.84 -4.00
N LYS A 48 13.26 -23.67 -3.60
CA LYS A 48 13.97 -24.57 -2.69
C LYS A 48 14.09 -23.91 -1.32
N PHE A 49 14.23 -24.71 -0.27
CA PHE A 49 14.34 -24.23 1.10
C PHE A 49 15.40 -23.12 1.30
N ASN A 50 16.60 -23.29 0.74
CA ASN A 50 17.66 -22.27 0.86
C ASN A 50 17.30 -20.95 0.17
N THR A 51 16.64 -21.02 -0.99
CA THR A 51 16.15 -19.84 -1.73
C THR A 51 15.04 -19.15 -0.94
N PHE A 52 14.08 -19.93 -0.42
CA PHE A 52 13.05 -19.45 0.49
C PHE A 52 13.66 -18.68 1.66
N LYS A 53 14.59 -19.29 2.40
CA LYS A 53 15.27 -18.68 3.55
C LYS A 53 15.99 -17.39 3.16
N SER A 54 16.68 -17.38 2.02
CA SER A 54 17.38 -16.21 1.52
C SER A 54 16.44 -15.05 1.19
N TYR A 55 15.25 -15.34 0.66
CA TYR A 55 14.30 -14.31 0.24
C TYR A 55 13.40 -13.77 1.36
N ILE A 56 13.38 -14.37 2.55
CA ILE A 56 12.57 -13.85 3.66
C ILE A 56 12.94 -12.41 4.01
N LYS A 57 14.23 -12.08 4.07
CA LYS A 57 14.66 -10.69 4.35
C LYS A 57 14.17 -9.73 3.28
N THR A 58 14.23 -10.13 2.01
CA THR A 58 13.68 -9.35 0.89
C THR A 58 12.18 -9.18 1.02
N LEU A 59 11.44 -10.24 1.37
CA LEU A 59 10.00 -10.16 1.57
C LEU A 59 9.61 -9.20 2.70
N LEU A 60 10.36 -9.20 3.81
CA LEU A 60 10.11 -8.26 4.91
C LEU A 60 10.24 -6.80 4.46
N ILE A 61 11.31 -6.48 3.73
CA ILE A 61 11.52 -5.12 3.19
C ILE A 61 10.41 -4.76 2.20
N VAL A 62 10.03 -5.68 1.31
CA VAL A 62 8.95 -5.45 0.34
C VAL A 62 7.63 -5.22 1.06
N ASP A 63 7.31 -5.98 2.10
CA ASP A 63 6.07 -5.84 2.84
C ASP A 63 6.00 -4.52 3.60
N GLU A 64 7.10 -4.12 4.24
CA GLU A 64 7.25 -2.80 4.89
C GLU A 64 7.04 -1.67 3.89
N LYS A 65 7.70 -1.72 2.71
CA LYS A 65 7.52 -0.70 1.67
C LYS A 65 6.12 -0.65 1.08
N LEU A 66 5.43 -1.79 1.00
CA LEU A 66 4.04 -1.80 0.57
C LEU A 66 3.11 -1.18 1.62
N LYS A 67 3.37 -1.42 2.92
CA LYS A 67 2.64 -0.79 4.01
C LYS A 67 2.85 0.73 4.03
N GLU A 68 4.09 1.19 3.95
CA GLU A 68 4.42 2.62 3.84
C GLU A 68 3.70 3.27 2.64
N ASN A 69 3.66 2.58 1.49
CA ASN A 69 3.00 3.08 0.29
C ASN A 69 1.46 3.11 0.43
N GLU A 70 0.86 2.19 1.19
CA GLU A 70 -0.57 2.22 1.52
C GLU A 70 -0.88 3.44 2.41
N GLU A 71 -0.08 3.66 3.46
CA GLU A 71 -0.21 4.81 4.37
C GLU A 71 -0.07 6.15 3.63
N LEU A 72 0.94 6.28 2.75
CA LEU A 72 1.15 7.48 1.93
C LEU A 72 -0.01 7.77 0.98
N LYS A 73 -0.68 6.73 0.45
CA LYS A 73 -1.86 6.91 -0.39
C LYS A 73 -3.05 7.43 0.40
N GLU A 74 -3.25 6.93 1.62
CA GLU A 74 -4.32 7.42 2.51
C GLU A 74 -4.08 8.89 2.89
N GLU A 75 -2.84 9.25 3.20
CA GLU A 75 -2.47 10.64 3.50
C GLU A 75 -2.68 11.56 2.29
N LEU A 76 -2.27 11.12 1.10
CA LEU A 76 -2.47 11.87 -0.13
C LEU A 76 -3.97 12.14 -0.39
N GLN A 77 -4.83 11.13 -0.23
CA GLN A 77 -6.27 11.28 -0.38
C GLN A 77 -6.86 12.29 0.60
N LYS A 78 -6.38 12.27 1.86
CA LYS A 78 -6.82 13.23 2.88
C LYS A 78 -6.43 14.66 2.50
N ILE A 79 -5.18 14.87 2.08
CA ILE A 79 -4.68 16.19 1.65
C ILE A 79 -5.46 16.69 0.43
N GLU A 80 -5.76 15.82 -0.54
CA GLU A 80 -6.56 16.18 -1.71
C GLU A 80 -7.98 16.62 -1.33
N MET A 81 -8.60 15.94 -0.36
CA MET A 81 -9.92 16.31 0.16
C MET A 81 -9.89 17.67 0.89
N GLU A 82 -8.91 17.88 1.77
CA GLU A 82 -8.73 19.16 2.49
C GLU A 82 -8.47 20.31 1.52
N LYS A 83 -7.62 20.10 0.51
CA LYS A 83 -7.36 21.08 -0.54
C LYS A 83 -8.63 21.45 -1.29
N LYS A 84 -9.49 20.47 -1.62
CA LYS A 84 -10.76 20.72 -2.31
C LYS A 84 -11.70 21.56 -1.45
N GLN A 85 -11.79 21.28 -0.15
CA GLN A 85 -12.60 22.06 0.79
C GLN A 85 -12.12 23.52 0.87
N LEU A 86 -10.81 23.73 1.04
CA LEU A 86 -10.22 25.07 1.10
C LEU A 86 -10.45 25.89 -0.17
N ILE A 87 -10.44 25.24 -1.35
CA ILE A 87 -10.76 25.90 -2.62
C ILE A 87 -12.22 26.39 -2.61
N GLN A 88 -13.16 25.55 -2.19
CA GLN A 88 -14.57 25.90 -2.12
C GLN A 88 -14.84 27.04 -1.12
N GLU A 89 -14.20 26.98 0.05
CA GLU A 89 -14.30 28.04 1.06
C GLU A 89 -13.74 29.36 0.54
N LYS A 90 -12.59 29.33 -0.15
CA LYS A 90 -11.99 30.53 -0.77
C LYS A 90 -12.92 31.13 -1.82
N GLU A 91 -13.53 30.32 -2.68
CA GLU A 91 -14.48 30.78 -3.69
C GLU A 91 -15.71 31.44 -3.06
N LEU A 92 -16.29 30.81 -2.03
CA LEU A 92 -17.43 31.35 -1.29
C LEU A 92 -17.10 32.69 -0.62
N LEU A 93 -15.96 32.78 0.06
CA LEU A 93 -15.51 34.02 0.69
C LEU A 93 -15.28 35.13 -0.34
N SER A 94 -14.68 34.80 -1.49
CA SER A 94 -14.48 35.76 -2.58
C SER A 94 -15.81 36.31 -3.12
N MET A 95 -16.81 35.45 -3.29
CA MET A 95 -18.16 35.88 -3.70
C MET A 95 -18.82 36.78 -2.65
N ASN A 96 -18.72 36.44 -1.36
CA ASN A 96 -19.27 37.25 -0.28
C ASN A 96 -18.61 38.63 -0.19
N MET A 97 -17.28 38.70 -0.38
CA MET A 97 -16.56 39.98 -0.41
C MET A 97 -16.98 40.86 -1.60
N GLN A 98 -17.22 40.26 -2.77
CA GLN A 98 -17.74 40.99 -3.93
C GLN A 98 -19.15 41.55 -3.67
N LYS A 99 -20.03 40.78 -3.04
CA LYS A 99 -21.38 41.25 -2.67
C LYS A 99 -21.32 42.41 -1.69
N LEU A 100 -20.59 42.27 -0.59
CA LEU A 100 -20.44 43.32 0.43
C LEU A 100 -19.82 44.61 -0.12
N SER A 101 -18.87 44.50 -1.04
CA SER A 101 -18.28 45.67 -1.71
C SER A 101 -19.27 46.35 -2.65
N SER A 102 -20.12 45.58 -3.36
CA SER A 102 -21.18 46.15 -4.19
C SER A 102 -22.30 46.83 -3.38
N GLU A 103 -22.73 46.24 -2.26
CA GLU A 103 -23.79 46.79 -1.39
C GLU A 103 -23.35 48.10 -0.71
N ASN A 104 -22.11 48.18 -0.21
CA ASN A 104 -21.56 49.41 0.39
C ASN A 104 -21.44 50.59 -0.59
N ILE A 105 -21.42 50.35 -1.90
CA ILE A 105 -21.38 51.41 -2.93
C ILE A 105 -22.78 52.01 -3.12
N TYR A 106 -23.85 51.25 -2.90
CA TYR A 106 -25.23 51.73 -3.01
C TYR A 106 -25.71 52.48 -1.76
N ASP A 107 -25.27 52.08 -0.55
CA ASP A 107 -25.64 52.76 0.70
C ASP A 107 -24.94 54.12 0.93
N ARG A 108 -23.94 54.46 0.10
CA ARG A 108 -23.19 55.73 0.19
C ARG A 108 -23.59 56.79 -0.86
N LYS A 109 -24.64 56.55 -1.65
CA LYS A 109 -25.21 57.51 -2.61
C LYS A 109 -26.55 58.03 -2.14
#